data_AF-A0A7K9A2X5-F1
#
_entry.id   AF-A0A7K9A2X5-F1
#
_cell.length_a   1.000
_cell.length_b   1.000
_cell.length_c   1.000
_cell.angle_alpha   90.00
_cell.angle_beta   90.00
_cell.angle_gamma   90.00
#
_symmetry.space_group_name_H-M   'P 1'
#
loop_
_entity.id
_entity.type
_entity.pdbx_description
1 polymer ?
#
loop_
_entity_poly.entity_id
_entity_poly.type
_entity_poly.pdbx_seq_one_letter_code
_entity_poly.pdbx_strand_id
1 'polypeptide(L)'
;QTLITLCHYATSRDSRYFPAPDAFRPERWLRHRDPGDTPGDTSGDTGDTLGALPGPGHPFASLPFGLGPRSCVGRRLAELQLRMALAQV
;
A
#
# COMPACT_ATOMS: atom_id res chain seq x y z
N GLN A 1 -31.04 -10.68 -5.88
CA GLN A 1 -29.85 -10.56 -4.99
C GLN A 1 -28.71 -10.02 -5.83
N THR A 2 -28.09 -8.91 -5.44
CA THR A 2 -26.95 -8.31 -6.16
C THR A 2 -25.65 -8.80 -5.53
N LEU A 3 -24.75 -9.37 -6.33
CA LEU A 3 -23.41 -9.76 -5.91
C LEU A 3 -22.41 -8.71 -6.36
N ILE A 4 -21.63 -8.17 -5.43
CA ILE A 4 -20.51 -7.27 -5.73
C ILE A 4 -19.23 -8.07 -5.54
N THR A 5 -18.39 -8.13 -6.58
CA THR A 5 -17.10 -8.81 -6.54
C THR A 5 -15.98 -7.78 -6.57
N LEU A 6 -15.04 -7.89 -5.62
CA LEU A 6 -13.83 -7.08 -5.60
C LEU A 6 -12.69 -7.89 -6.22
N CYS A 7 -12.19 -7.42 -7.36
CA CYS A 7 -11.08 -8.07 -8.06
C CYS A 7 -9.75 -7.43 -7.66
N HIS A 8 -9.35 -7.57 -6.39
CA HIS A 8 -8.12 -6.93 -5.87
C HIS A 8 -6.86 -7.25 -6.69
N TYR A 9 -6.80 -8.45 -7.28
CA TYR A 9 -5.71 -8.83 -8.19
C TYR A 9 -5.69 -8.01 -9.48
N ALA A 10 -6.84 -7.72 -10.08
CA ALA A 10 -6.92 -6.94 -11.30
C ALA A 10 -6.55 -5.47 -11.03
N THR A 11 -7.09 -4.90 -9.94
CA THR A 11 -6.81 -3.51 -9.57
C THR A 11 -5.35 -3.29 -9.21
N SER A 12 -4.69 -4.26 -8.55
CA SER A 12 -3.27 -4.15 -8.20
C SER A 12 -2.32 -4.29 -9.40
N ARG A 13 -2.80 -4.83 -10.52
CA ARG A 13 -2.03 -4.97 -11.78
C ARG A 13 -2.49 -4.01 -12.87
N ASP A 14 -3.35 -3.07 -12.55
CA ASP A 14 -3.85 -2.10 -13.52
C ASP A 14 -2.85 -0.93 -13.65
N SER A 15 -2.38 -0.69 -14.88
CA SER A 15 -1.43 0.37 -15.19
C SER A 15 -1.97 1.77 -14.89
N ARG A 16 -3.29 1.95 -14.78
CA ARG A 16 -3.93 3.21 -14.36
C ARG A 16 -3.58 3.60 -12.93
N TYR A 17 -3.33 2.62 -12.06
CA TYR A 17 -2.98 2.84 -10.66
C TYR A 17 -1.50 2.52 -10.39
N PHE A 18 -0.94 1.53 -11.09
CA PHE A 18 0.42 1.06 -10.88
C PHE A 18 1.24 1.11 -12.19
N PRO A 19 2.02 2.17 -12.44
CA PRO A 19 2.91 2.22 -13.61
C PRO A 19 3.90 1.05 -13.63
N ALA A 20 3.99 0.33 -14.75
CA ALA A 20 4.72 -0.95 -14.84
C ALA A 20 4.30 -1.95 -13.73
N PRO A 21 3.03 -2.41 -13.74
CA PRO A 21 2.45 -3.21 -12.66
C PRO A 21 3.09 -4.59 -12.50
N ASP A 22 3.64 -5.14 -13.58
CA ASP A 22 4.29 -6.45 -13.60
C ASP A 22 5.76 -6.38 -13.15
N ALA A 23 6.33 -5.17 -13.02
CA ALA A 23 7.71 -4.98 -12.58
C ALA A 23 7.79 -4.93 -11.04
N PHE A 24 8.74 -5.70 -10.47
CA PHE A 24 9.05 -5.63 -9.05
C PHE A 24 9.79 -4.32 -8.73
N ARG A 25 9.06 -3.35 -8.14
CA ARG A 25 9.56 -2.01 -7.79
C ARG A 25 9.25 -1.68 -6.33
N PRO A 26 10.07 -2.10 -5.36
CA PRO A 26 9.81 -1.89 -3.93
C PRO A 26 9.80 -0.41 -3.55
N GLU A 27 10.51 0.45 -4.29
CA GLU A 27 10.61 1.90 -4.06
C GLU A 27 9.26 2.60 -4.14
N ARG A 28 8.28 2.01 -4.85
CA ARG A 28 6.89 2.49 -4.94
C ARG A 28 6.25 2.77 -3.58
N TRP A 29 6.64 2.01 -2.56
CA TRP A 29 6.02 2.04 -1.25
C TRP A 29 6.89 2.74 -0.20
N LEU A 30 8.05 3.27 -0.60
CA LEU A 30 8.88 4.06 0.28
C LEU A 30 8.26 5.44 0.47
N ARG A 31 8.22 5.90 1.72
CA ARG A 31 7.84 7.28 2.02
C ARG A 31 9.03 8.15 1.68
N HIS A 32 8.84 9.06 0.71
CA HIS A 32 9.84 10.10 0.47
C HIS A 32 9.75 11.09 1.62
N ARG A 33 10.87 11.31 2.29
CA ARG A 33 11.02 12.36 3.30
C ARG A 33 11.42 13.61 2.54
N ASP A 34 10.61 14.67 2.58
CA ASP A 34 11.02 15.92 1.96
C ASP A 34 12.11 16.59 2.81
N PRO A 35 13.07 17.32 2.20
CA PRO A 35 14.18 17.97 2.91
C PRO A 35 13.78 19.01 3.98
N GLY A 36 12.49 19.29 4.15
CA GLY A 36 11.94 20.26 5.11
C GLY A 36 11.36 19.66 6.40
N ASP A 37 11.34 18.34 6.54
CA ASP A 37 10.74 17.67 7.70
C ASP A 37 11.71 17.67 8.90
N THR A 38 11.37 18.47 9.92
CA THR A 38 12.11 18.52 11.20
C THR A 38 12.00 17.20 11.98
N PRO A 39 13.00 16.79 12.77
CA PRO A 39 12.92 15.59 13.59
C PRO A 39 12.06 15.87 14.83
N GLY A 40 10.73 15.77 14.71
CA GLY A 40 9.83 15.94 15.86
C GLY A 40 8.33 15.90 15.57
N ASP A 41 7.88 16.11 14.34
CA ASP A 41 6.45 16.23 13.99
C ASP A 41 5.96 15.05 13.13
N THR A 42 6.20 13.83 13.57
CA THR A 42 5.57 12.64 12.96
C THR A 42 4.08 12.52 13.38
N SER A 43 3.31 13.62 13.34
CA SER A 43 1.86 13.55 13.35
C SER A 43 1.43 12.96 12.02
N GLY A 44 1.23 11.65 12.01
CA GLY A 44 0.76 10.86 10.88
C GLY A 44 -0.68 11.19 10.50
N ASP A 45 -0.88 12.38 9.94
CA ASP A 45 -2.05 12.78 9.19
C ASP A 45 -1.55 13.52 7.95
N THR A 46 -1.25 12.75 6.91
CA THR A 46 -1.11 13.26 5.55
C THR A 46 -2.11 12.50 4.71
N GLY A 47 -3.39 12.64 5.07
CA GLY A 47 -4.53 12.07 4.36
C GLY A 47 -4.99 12.93 3.18
N ASP A 48 -4.35 14.07 2.96
CA ASP A 48 -4.95 15.23 2.30
C ASP A 48 -4.03 15.94 1.28
N THR A 49 -2.78 15.48 1.07
CA THR A 49 -2.02 15.84 -0.15
C THR A 49 -2.43 14.95 -1.34
N LEU A 50 -3.69 15.12 -1.77
CA LEU A 50 -4.16 14.79 -3.11
C LEU A 50 -3.40 15.66 -4.14
N GLY A 51 -2.14 15.32 -4.46
CA GLY A 51 -1.45 16.04 -5.54
C GLY A 51 0.04 15.81 -5.78
N ALA A 52 0.81 15.17 -4.90
CA ALA A 52 2.28 15.14 -5.11
C ALA A 52 3.05 13.95 -4.51
N LEU A 53 2.44 12.77 -4.33
CA LEU A 53 3.21 11.57 -3.96
C LEU A 53 3.48 10.69 -5.20
N PRO A 54 4.72 10.20 -5.41
CA PRO A 54 5.05 9.15 -6.38
C PRO A 54 4.62 7.77 -5.87
N GLY A 55 3.49 7.71 -5.15
CA GLY A 55 2.86 6.49 -4.67
C GLY A 55 1.83 5.97 -5.69
N PRO A 56 1.38 4.72 -5.55
CA PRO A 56 0.44 4.15 -6.49
C PRO A 56 -0.91 4.87 -6.43
N GLY A 57 -1.49 5.06 -7.61
CA GLY A 57 -2.81 5.65 -7.77
C GLY A 57 -3.84 4.96 -6.87
N HIS A 58 -4.69 5.78 -6.26
CA HIS A 58 -5.81 5.43 -5.41
C HIS A 58 -5.48 4.59 -4.14
N PRO A 59 -5.74 5.11 -2.92
CA PRO A 59 -5.42 4.45 -1.64
C PRO A 59 -5.94 3.01 -1.48
N PHE A 60 -7.00 2.65 -2.19
CA PHE A 60 -7.64 1.32 -2.12
C PHE A 60 -7.30 0.40 -3.30
N ALA A 61 -6.32 0.77 -4.16
CA ALA A 61 -5.97 -0.02 -5.33
C ALA A 61 -5.17 -1.31 -4.99
N SER A 62 -4.48 -1.33 -3.85
CA SER A 62 -3.82 -2.52 -3.31
C SER A 62 -4.38 -2.88 -1.93
N LEU A 63 -5.12 -3.99 -1.86
CA LEU A 63 -5.72 -4.50 -0.62
C LEU A 63 -5.44 -6.01 -0.47
N PRO A 64 -4.17 -6.43 -0.35
CA PRO A 64 -3.78 -7.85 -0.36
C PRO A 64 -4.38 -8.66 0.79
N PHE A 65 -4.74 -7.99 1.90
CA PHE A 65 -5.39 -8.59 3.06
C PHE A 65 -6.84 -8.13 3.24
N GLY A 66 -7.42 -7.44 2.25
CA GLY A 66 -8.74 -6.82 2.34
C GLY A 66 -8.82 -5.66 3.34
N LEU A 67 -10.00 -5.05 3.45
CA LEU A 67 -10.30 -3.94 4.35
C LEU A 67 -11.65 -4.18 5.06
N GLY A 68 -11.75 -3.77 6.33
CA GLY A 68 -12.98 -3.83 7.11
C GLY A 68 -13.24 -5.16 7.82
N PRO A 69 -14.49 -5.45 8.22
CA PRO A 69 -14.86 -6.60 9.07
C PRO A 69 -14.55 -7.98 8.49
N ARG A 70 -14.33 -8.06 7.17
CA ARG A 70 -14.00 -9.30 6.44
C ARG A 70 -12.55 -9.32 5.95
N SER A 71 -11.71 -8.45 6.49
CA SER A 71 -10.26 -8.48 6.23
C SER A 71 -9.63 -9.78 6.75
N CYS A 72 -8.48 -10.13 6.19
CA CYS A 72 -7.74 -11.33 6.56
C CYS A 72 -7.30 -11.26 8.02
N VAL A 73 -7.78 -12.19 8.84
CA VAL A 73 -7.42 -12.33 10.25
C VAL A 73 -5.91 -12.53 10.45
N GLY A 74 -5.24 -13.14 9.48
CA GLY A 74 -3.80 -13.43 9.50
C GLY A 74 -2.90 -12.27 9.11
N ARG A 75 -3.43 -11.07 8.77
CA ARG A 75 -2.63 -9.95 8.25
C ARG A 75 -1.39 -9.65 9.10
N ARG A 76 -1.56 -9.50 10.41
CA ARG A 76 -0.45 -9.16 11.32
C ARG A 76 0.62 -10.25 11.38
N LEU A 77 0.20 -11.51 11.39
CA LEU A 77 1.11 -12.65 11.39
C LEU A 77 1.89 -12.74 10.07
N ALA A 78 1.20 -12.63 8.93
CA ALA A 78 1.81 -12.67 7.62
C ALA A 78 2.82 -11.53 7.43
N GLU A 79 2.46 -10.30 7.81
CA GLU A 79 3.38 -9.17 7.73
C GLU A 79 4.58 -9.33 8.68
N LEU A 80 4.38 -9.88 9.89
CA LEU A 80 5.49 -10.17 10.81
C LEU A 80 6.45 -11.20 10.21
N GLN A 81 5.92 -12.32 9.73
CA GLN A 81 6.71 -13.38 9.10
C GLN A 81 7.49 -12.86 7.89
N LEU A 82 6.87 -12.05 7.04
CA LEU A 82 7.54 -11.44 5.88
C LEU A 82 8.68 -10.51 6.32
N ARG A 83 8.46 -9.67 7.34
CA ARG A 83 9.52 -8.78 7.86
C ARG A 83 10.68 -9.58 8.46
N MET A 84 10.40 -10.62 9.25
CA MET A 84 11.44 -11.48 9.82
C MET A 84 12.23 -12.19 8.72
N ALA A 85 11.54 -12.73 7.70
CA ALA A 85 12.18 -13.37 6.57
C ALA A 85 13.09 -12.41 5.80
N LEU A 86 12.64 -11.17 5.54
CA LEU A 86 13.44 -10.15 4.85
C LEU A 86 14.65 -9.68 5.68
N ALA A 87 14.56 -9.68 7.01
CA ALA A 87 15.67 -9.27 7.88
C ALA A 87 16.75 -10.36 8.06
N GLN A 88 16.46 -11.59 7.64
CA GLN A 88 17.39 -12.72 7.71
C GLN A 88 18.22 -12.92 6.43
N VAL A 89 17.91 -12.16 5.38
CA VAL A 89 18.67 -12.14 4.11
C VAL A 89 19.78 -11.10 4.21
#